data_AF-I1GLH7-F1
#
_entry.id   AF-I1GLH7-F1
#
_cell.length_a   1.000
_cell.length_b   1.000
_cell.length_c   1.000
_cell.angle_alpha   90.00
_cell.angle_beta   90.00
_cell.angle_gamma   90.00
#
_symmetry.space_group_name_H-M   'P 1'
#
loop_
_entity.id
_entity.type
_entity.pdbx_description
1 polymer ?
#
loop_
_entity_poly.entity_id
_entity_poly.type
_entity_poly.pdbx_seq_one_letter_code
_entity_poly.pdbx_strand_id
1 'polypeptide(L)'
;MALVVMCGQPCSGKSEAAACLAASLRSSAADVTVRVIDESSLHLGRNDSYKDMVVEKNLRGVLRSEVDRSVSRDSIIIVDSLNNIKGYRYELWCLARASGIRYCVFFCDTEVDHCREWNGKRQEKGEPSYDSNIFEDLVRRFERPDRRSRWDSPLYELVPFRDGVVELSPVIAEAVSYLTKKLDSKTRDVKVLQPTIATQSVRTTEANSLYEMDKATQEVVSAIVEAQSCGLGLAVNKLSLGPNLPTINLQRSVGLPELRSLRRTFIKLAGQYSLSGPPPPTDADSAKRMFVDYLNREIGA
;
A
#
# COMPACT_ATOMS: atom_id res chain seq x y z
N MET A 1 9.70 1.45 -6.21
CA MET A 1 9.98 0.42 -5.21
C MET A 1 8.81 -0.58 -5.17
N ALA A 2 8.95 -1.69 -4.45
CA ALA A 2 8.23 -2.92 -4.77
C ALA A 2 8.01 -3.85 -3.57
N LEU A 3 6.94 -4.64 -3.63
CA LEU A 3 6.73 -5.82 -2.80
C LEU A 3 7.01 -7.09 -3.62
N VAL A 4 7.97 -7.88 -3.20
CA VAL A 4 8.33 -9.18 -3.78
C VAL A 4 7.80 -10.27 -2.86
N VAL A 5 6.98 -11.17 -3.39
CA VAL A 5 6.40 -12.28 -2.62
C VAL A 5 7.04 -13.57 -3.08
N MET A 6 7.88 -14.17 -2.23
CA MET A 6 8.46 -15.48 -2.51
C MET A 6 7.36 -16.55 -2.40
N CYS A 7 7.30 -17.47 -3.35
CA CYS A 7 6.29 -18.54 -3.36
C CYS A 7 6.92 -19.85 -3.77
N GLY A 8 6.42 -20.97 -3.24
CA GLY A 8 6.93 -22.30 -3.54
C GLY A 8 6.67 -23.27 -2.40
N GLN A 9 6.83 -24.56 -2.69
CA GLN A 9 6.67 -25.64 -1.71
C GLN A 9 7.53 -25.42 -0.44
N PRO A 10 7.19 -26.00 0.73
CA PRO A 10 8.09 -25.97 1.88
C PRO A 10 9.46 -26.54 1.45
N CYS A 11 10.54 -25.91 1.91
CA CYS A 11 11.91 -26.30 1.51
C CYS A 11 12.20 -26.25 -0.01
N SER A 12 11.52 -25.43 -0.81
CA SER A 12 11.81 -25.27 -2.25
C SER A 12 13.02 -24.40 -2.60
N GLY A 13 13.72 -23.82 -1.63
CA GLY A 13 14.83 -22.89 -1.87
C GLY A 13 14.46 -21.41 -1.87
N LYS A 14 13.25 -21.05 -1.39
CA LYS A 14 12.78 -19.65 -1.27
C LYS A 14 13.75 -18.74 -0.52
N SER A 15 14.19 -19.15 0.68
CA SER A 15 15.09 -18.32 1.49
C SER A 15 16.44 -18.08 0.83
N GLU A 16 16.96 -19.09 0.13
CA GLU A 16 18.19 -18.94 -0.67
C GLU A 16 17.97 -17.94 -1.81
N ALA A 17 16.87 -18.06 -2.55
CA ALA A 17 16.52 -17.15 -3.63
C ALA A 17 16.26 -15.72 -3.12
N ALA A 18 15.63 -15.56 -1.96
CA ALA A 18 15.39 -14.28 -1.32
C ALA A 18 16.70 -13.60 -0.90
N ALA A 19 17.62 -14.35 -0.27
CA ALA A 19 18.93 -13.86 0.12
C ALA A 19 19.76 -13.44 -1.09
N CYS A 20 19.78 -14.29 -2.12
CA CYS A 20 20.45 -14.06 -3.39
C CYS A 20 19.93 -12.80 -4.12
N LEU A 21 18.61 -12.63 -4.20
CA LEU A 21 17.98 -11.44 -4.76
C LEU A 21 18.31 -10.19 -3.92
N ALA A 22 18.25 -10.30 -2.59
CA ALA A 22 18.55 -9.18 -1.70
C ALA A 22 20.01 -8.72 -1.82
N ALA A 23 20.96 -9.66 -1.90
CA ALA A 23 22.37 -9.38 -2.15
C ALA A 23 22.57 -8.68 -3.50
N SER A 24 21.95 -9.20 -4.56
CA SER A 24 22.04 -8.64 -5.91
C SER A 24 21.43 -7.23 -6.02
N LEU A 25 20.34 -6.96 -5.30
CA LEU A 25 19.73 -5.63 -5.24
C LEU A 25 20.63 -4.63 -4.50
N ARG A 26 21.22 -5.04 -3.38
CA ARG A 26 22.11 -4.19 -2.57
C ARG A 26 23.41 -3.85 -3.31
N SER A 27 23.93 -4.78 -4.12
CA SER A 27 25.14 -4.53 -4.93
C SER A 27 24.84 -3.65 -6.15
N SER A 28 23.69 -3.82 -6.79
CA SER A 28 23.34 -3.11 -8.03
C SER A 28 22.79 -1.70 -7.80
N ALA A 29 22.22 -1.43 -6.61
CA ALA A 29 21.61 -0.14 -6.30
C ALA A 29 21.78 0.21 -4.81
N ALA A 30 22.95 0.76 -4.46
CA ALA A 30 23.32 1.08 -3.08
C ALA A 30 22.34 2.02 -2.36
N ASP A 31 21.64 2.88 -3.09
CA ASP A 31 20.67 3.83 -2.54
C ASP A 31 19.29 3.21 -2.25
N VAL A 32 19.04 1.97 -2.69
CA VAL A 32 17.74 1.31 -2.52
C VAL A 32 17.72 0.55 -1.20
N THR A 33 16.76 0.89 -0.33
CA THR A 33 16.56 0.16 0.92
C THR A 33 15.92 -1.19 0.63
N VAL A 34 16.60 -2.30 0.93
CA VAL A 34 16.10 -3.67 0.75
C VAL A 34 15.91 -4.36 2.08
N ARG A 35 14.66 -4.74 2.39
CA ARG A 35 14.30 -5.46 3.62
C ARG A 35 13.68 -6.82 3.30
N VAL A 36 14.17 -7.86 3.98
CA VAL A 36 13.58 -9.21 3.94
C VAL A 36 12.73 -9.38 5.20
N ILE A 37 11.51 -9.87 5.05
CA ILE A 37 10.59 -10.23 6.13
C ILE A 37 10.32 -11.72 6.01
N ASP A 38 10.71 -12.46 7.04
CA ASP A 38 10.51 -13.91 7.17
C ASP A 38 10.06 -14.26 8.60
N GLU A 39 9.74 -15.53 8.87
CA GLU A 39 9.34 -15.96 10.21
C GLU A 39 10.46 -15.75 11.26
N SER A 40 11.72 -15.95 10.87
CA SER A 40 12.86 -15.88 11.78
C SER A 40 13.14 -14.45 12.27
N SER A 41 12.93 -13.46 11.40
CA SER A 41 13.03 -12.02 11.67
C SER A 41 11.99 -11.55 12.70
N LEU A 42 10.95 -12.35 12.92
CA LEU A 42 9.89 -12.12 13.90
C LEU A 42 10.01 -13.04 15.11
N HIS A 43 11.13 -13.76 15.24
CA HIS A 43 11.40 -14.75 16.28
C HIS A 43 10.38 -15.90 16.33
N LEU A 44 9.89 -16.32 15.16
CA LEU A 44 8.91 -17.40 15.02
C LEU A 44 9.56 -18.65 14.42
N GLY A 45 9.43 -19.78 15.12
CA GLY A 45 9.93 -21.09 14.68
C GLY A 45 8.98 -21.77 13.68
N ARG A 46 9.52 -22.50 12.70
CA ARG A 46 8.72 -23.17 11.65
C ARG A 46 7.67 -24.11 12.22
N ASN A 47 8.07 -25.09 13.02
CA ASN A 47 7.13 -26.07 13.57
C ASN A 47 6.08 -25.43 14.48
N ASP A 48 6.46 -24.45 15.30
CA ASP A 48 5.50 -23.74 16.16
C ASP A 48 4.49 -22.92 15.35
N SER A 49 4.94 -22.31 14.26
CA SER A 49 4.12 -21.39 13.44
C SER A 49 3.13 -22.12 12.53
N TYR A 50 3.41 -23.38 12.19
CA TYR A 50 2.62 -24.18 11.24
C TYR A 50 2.01 -25.45 11.86
N LYS A 51 2.01 -25.57 13.20
CA LYS A 51 1.46 -26.74 13.91
C LYS A 51 -0.04 -26.95 13.72
N ASP A 52 -0.79 -25.87 13.53
CA ASP A 52 -2.24 -25.90 13.31
C ASP A 52 -2.72 -24.65 12.55
N MET A 53 -3.96 -24.71 12.05
CA MET A 53 -4.56 -23.65 11.23
C MET A 53 -4.77 -22.32 11.97
N VAL A 54 -5.00 -22.36 13.29
CA VAL A 54 -5.25 -21.15 14.09
C VAL A 54 -3.94 -20.38 14.25
N VAL A 55 -2.87 -21.09 14.58
CA VAL A 55 -1.54 -20.50 14.74
C VAL A 55 -1.00 -20.00 13.41
N GLU A 56 -1.19 -20.77 12.33
CA GLU A 56 -0.81 -20.32 10.99
C GLU A 56 -1.58 -19.07 10.56
N LYS A 57 -2.88 -18.97 10.89
CA LYS A 57 -3.67 -17.76 10.63
C LYS A 57 -3.11 -16.55 11.38
N ASN A 58 -2.72 -16.73 12.64
CA ASN A 58 -2.11 -15.68 13.44
C ASN A 58 -0.74 -15.27 12.88
N LEU A 59 0.10 -16.24 12.49
CA LEU A 59 1.38 -16.01 11.80
C LEU A 59 1.17 -15.15 10.55
N ARG A 60 0.22 -15.51 9.69
CA ARG A 60 -0.10 -14.75 8.47
C ARG A 60 -0.52 -13.31 8.81
N GLY A 61 -1.29 -13.11 9.87
CA GLY A 61 -1.67 -11.79 10.38
C GLY A 61 -0.47 -10.96 10.86
N VAL A 62 0.47 -11.59 11.57
CA VAL A 62 1.70 -10.95 12.06
C VAL A 62 2.61 -10.54 10.89
N LEU A 63 2.90 -11.47 9.97
CA LEU A 63 3.68 -11.21 8.75
C LEU A 63 3.05 -10.08 7.92
N ARG A 64 1.72 -10.15 7.70
CA ARG A 64 0.98 -9.13 6.96
C ARG A 64 1.09 -7.76 7.63
N SER A 65 1.01 -7.70 8.96
CA SER A 65 1.13 -6.44 9.71
C SER A 65 2.53 -5.85 9.61
N GLU A 66 3.57 -6.68 9.62
CA GLU A 66 4.95 -6.19 9.43
C GLU A 66 5.19 -5.70 8.00
N VAL A 67 4.63 -6.40 7.01
CA VAL A 67 4.65 -5.96 5.60
C VAL A 67 3.97 -4.60 5.46
N ASP A 68 2.76 -4.44 6.00
CA ASP A 68 1.97 -3.19 5.92
C ASP A 68 2.74 -1.99 6.51
N ARG A 69 3.46 -2.19 7.62
CA ARG A 69 4.31 -1.15 8.22
C ARG A 69 5.58 -0.86 7.42
N SER A 70 6.07 -1.83 6.66
CA SER A 70 7.35 -1.74 5.96
C SER A 70 7.24 -1.25 4.52
N VAL A 71 6.08 -1.45 3.87
CA VAL A 71 5.86 -1.02 2.50
C VAL A 71 5.90 0.51 2.42
N SER A 72 6.85 1.04 1.65
CA SER A 72 7.00 2.48 1.46
C SER A 72 7.24 2.81 -0.01
N ARG A 73 7.36 4.10 -0.32
CA ARG A 73 7.74 4.58 -1.64
C ARG A 73 9.25 4.61 -1.91
N ASP A 74 10.07 4.08 -1.02
CA ASP A 74 11.53 4.15 -1.18
C ASP A 74 12.23 2.80 -0.92
N SER A 75 11.49 1.76 -0.48
CA SER A 75 12.04 0.45 -0.13
C SER A 75 11.54 -0.72 -0.99
N ILE A 76 12.40 -1.70 -1.23
CA ILE A 76 12.00 -3.01 -1.75
C ILE A 76 11.82 -3.96 -0.56
N ILE A 77 10.61 -4.51 -0.42
CA ILE A 77 10.27 -5.47 0.63
C ILE A 77 10.18 -6.86 -0.01
N ILE A 78 10.96 -7.81 0.50
CA ILE A 78 10.92 -9.22 0.10
C ILE A 78 10.27 -10.01 1.22
N VAL A 79 9.16 -10.70 0.91
CA VAL A 79 8.45 -11.56 1.87
C VAL A 79 8.88 -13.00 1.64
N ASP A 80 9.85 -13.46 2.43
CA ASP A 80 10.32 -14.84 2.44
C ASP A 80 9.54 -15.67 3.46
N SER A 81 8.35 -16.09 3.06
CA SER A 81 7.52 -17.04 3.80
C SER A 81 6.93 -18.04 2.81
N LEU A 82 6.10 -18.98 3.28
CA LEU A 82 5.48 -19.99 2.42
C LEU A 82 4.63 -19.36 1.31
N ASN A 83 3.81 -18.37 1.66
CA ASN A 83 2.84 -17.72 0.76
C ASN A 83 2.08 -18.75 -0.11
N ASN A 84 1.73 -19.88 0.52
CA ASN A 84 1.30 -21.12 -0.14
C ASN A 84 -0.12 -21.07 -0.67
N ILE A 85 -0.98 -20.22 -0.11
CA ILE A 85 -2.37 -20.07 -0.53
C ILE A 85 -2.58 -18.77 -1.32
N LYS A 86 -3.42 -18.86 -2.35
CA LYS A 86 -3.80 -17.77 -3.24
C LYS A 86 -4.44 -16.60 -2.50
N GLY A 87 -5.29 -16.88 -1.51
CA GLY A 87 -5.95 -15.86 -0.70
C GLY A 87 -4.97 -14.94 0.02
N TYR A 88 -3.90 -15.51 0.58
CA TYR A 88 -2.89 -14.72 1.30
C TYR A 88 -2.02 -13.89 0.35
N ARG A 89 -1.65 -14.45 -0.81
CA ARG A 89 -0.94 -13.68 -1.86
C ARG A 89 -1.77 -12.49 -2.35
N TYR A 90 -3.09 -12.66 -2.47
CA TYR A 90 -4.01 -11.57 -2.80
C TYR A 90 -4.05 -10.48 -1.72
N GLU A 91 -4.03 -10.83 -0.43
CA GLU A 91 -3.94 -9.85 0.66
C GLU A 91 -2.66 -9.01 0.57
N LEU A 92 -1.51 -9.65 0.31
CA LEU A 92 -0.23 -8.95 0.12
C LEU A 92 -0.26 -8.05 -1.13
N TRP A 93 -0.87 -8.52 -2.22
CA TRP A 93 -1.08 -7.70 -3.42
C TRP A 93 -1.95 -6.47 -3.13
N CYS A 94 -2.99 -6.60 -2.32
CA CYS A 94 -3.82 -5.48 -1.89
C CYS A 94 -3.00 -4.43 -1.12
N LEU A 95 -2.07 -4.84 -0.24
CA LEU A 95 -1.15 -3.92 0.44
C LEU A 95 -0.25 -3.18 -0.56
N ALA A 96 0.36 -3.91 -1.50
CA ALA A 96 1.18 -3.28 -2.54
C ALA A 96 0.37 -2.30 -3.40
N ARG A 97 -0.89 -2.65 -3.71
CA ARG A 97 -1.81 -1.79 -4.45
C ARG A 97 -2.20 -0.55 -3.66
N ALA A 98 -2.47 -0.68 -2.37
CA ALA A 98 -2.77 0.42 -1.45
C ALA A 98 -1.64 1.44 -1.39
N SER A 99 -0.40 0.96 -1.26
CA SER A 99 0.80 1.78 -1.20
C SER A 99 1.22 2.36 -2.56
N GLY A 100 0.58 1.89 -3.64
CA GLY A 100 0.87 2.33 -5.00
C GLY A 100 2.28 1.93 -5.44
N ILE A 101 2.70 0.71 -5.11
CA ILE A 101 4.04 0.18 -5.39
C ILE A 101 3.98 -0.96 -6.41
N ARG A 102 5.14 -1.43 -6.90
CA ARG A 102 5.19 -2.63 -7.76
C ARG A 102 4.93 -3.87 -6.92
N TYR A 103 4.45 -4.91 -7.58
CA TYR A 103 4.25 -6.22 -6.97
C TYR A 103 4.76 -7.30 -7.93
N CYS A 104 5.44 -8.32 -7.40
CA CYS A 104 5.73 -9.53 -8.15
C CYS A 104 5.68 -10.78 -7.27
N VAL A 105 5.19 -11.88 -7.84
CA VAL A 105 5.39 -13.22 -7.29
C VAL A 105 6.69 -13.77 -7.85
N PHE A 106 7.57 -14.21 -6.96
CA PHE A 106 8.82 -14.87 -7.28
C PHE A 106 8.70 -16.34 -6.88
N PHE A 107 8.56 -17.24 -7.86
CA PHE A 107 8.20 -18.64 -7.66
C PHE A 107 9.43 -19.55 -7.73
N CYS A 108 9.65 -20.34 -6.68
CA CYS A 108 10.62 -21.43 -6.68
C CYS A 108 9.87 -22.75 -7.00
N ASP A 109 9.93 -23.17 -8.26
CA ASP A 109 9.35 -24.43 -8.73
C ASP A 109 10.30 -25.59 -8.47
N THR A 110 10.24 -26.12 -7.24
CA THR A 110 10.95 -27.34 -6.86
C THR A 110 9.93 -28.45 -6.63
N GLU A 111 10.20 -29.62 -7.21
CA GLU A 111 9.37 -30.81 -7.04
C GLU A 111 9.34 -31.28 -5.57
N VAL A 112 8.20 -31.86 -5.17
CA VAL A 112 7.94 -32.25 -3.77
C VAL A 112 8.99 -33.23 -3.24
N ASP A 113 9.46 -34.16 -4.08
CA ASP A 113 10.41 -35.18 -3.66
C ASP A 113 11.77 -34.57 -3.28
N HIS A 114 12.24 -33.58 -4.04
CA HIS A 114 13.44 -32.82 -3.69
C HIS A 114 13.24 -31.96 -2.45
N CYS A 115 12.06 -31.33 -2.30
CA CYS A 115 11.72 -30.61 -1.08
C CYS A 115 11.75 -31.52 0.16
N ARG A 116 11.26 -32.76 0.04
CA ARG A 116 11.26 -33.76 1.11
C ARG A 116 12.69 -34.20 1.44
N GLU A 117 13.48 -34.49 0.42
CA GLU A 117 14.90 -34.84 0.56
C GLU A 117 15.70 -33.73 1.27
N TRP A 118 15.51 -32.48 0.86
CA TRP A 118 16.17 -31.33 1.48
C TRP A 118 15.70 -31.09 2.92
N ASN A 119 14.42 -31.32 3.22
CA ASN A 119 13.92 -31.26 4.58
C ASN A 119 14.58 -32.31 5.48
N GLY A 120 14.70 -33.55 4.99
CA GLY A 120 15.38 -34.65 5.70
C GLY A 120 16.86 -34.36 5.95
N LYS A 121 17.59 -33.92 4.92
CA LYS A 121 19.00 -33.52 5.04
C LYS A 121 19.22 -32.40 6.06
N ARG A 122 18.30 -31.44 6.14
CA ARG A 122 18.35 -30.36 7.16
C ARG A 122 18.14 -30.92 8.56
N GLN A 123 17.19 -31.84 8.72
CA GLN A 123 16.91 -32.49 9.99
C GLN A 123 18.11 -33.29 10.50
N GLU A 124 18.77 -34.06 9.63
CA GLU A 124 20.00 -34.81 9.95
C GLU A 124 21.15 -33.90 10.42
N LYS A 125 21.23 -32.68 9.87
CA LYS A 125 22.23 -31.67 10.22
C LYS A 125 21.86 -30.85 11.46
N GLY A 126 20.67 -31.03 12.03
CA GLY A 126 20.16 -30.17 13.10
C GLY A 126 19.83 -28.74 12.65
N GLU A 127 19.66 -28.52 11.35
CA GLU A 127 19.22 -27.23 10.80
C GLU A 127 17.70 -27.06 10.93
N PRO A 128 17.18 -25.82 10.88
CA PRO A 128 15.74 -25.57 10.86
C PRO A 128 15.05 -26.37 9.73
N SER A 129 14.14 -27.25 10.13
CA SER A 129 13.39 -28.17 9.27
C SER A 129 11.94 -28.23 9.73
N TYR A 130 11.07 -28.85 8.93
CA TYR A 130 9.68 -29.12 9.29
C TYR A 130 9.55 -30.56 9.78
N ASP A 131 8.71 -30.77 10.78
CA ASP A 131 8.30 -32.12 11.18
C ASP A 131 7.50 -32.77 10.05
N SER A 132 7.62 -34.09 9.89
CA SER A 132 7.08 -34.81 8.73
C SER A 132 5.57 -34.60 8.52
N ASN A 133 4.80 -34.54 9.60
CA ASN A 133 3.36 -34.27 9.54
C ASN A 133 3.05 -32.85 9.05
N ILE A 134 3.78 -31.85 9.54
CA ILE A 134 3.63 -30.45 9.13
C ILE A 134 4.06 -30.29 7.66
N PHE A 135 5.18 -30.88 7.27
CA PHE A 135 5.66 -30.85 5.89
C PHE A 135 4.61 -31.41 4.91
N GLU A 136 4.09 -32.60 5.18
CA GLU A 136 3.09 -33.25 4.31
C GLU A 136 1.77 -32.47 4.24
N ASP A 137 1.33 -31.88 5.35
CA ASP A 137 0.17 -30.99 5.35
C ASP A 137 0.40 -29.75 4.48
N LEU A 138 1.55 -29.09 4.62
CA LEU A 138 1.90 -27.90 3.84
C LEU A 138 2.00 -28.19 2.34
N VAL A 139 2.57 -29.33 1.97
CA VAL A 139 2.67 -29.78 0.57
C VAL A 139 1.29 -29.96 -0.05
N ARG A 140 0.36 -30.60 0.67
CA ARG A 140 -1.01 -30.86 0.18
C ARG A 140 -1.83 -29.60 -0.02
N ARG A 141 -1.58 -28.57 0.79
CA ARG A 141 -2.31 -27.29 0.75
C ARG A 141 -1.70 -26.26 -0.20
N PHE A 142 -0.60 -26.57 -0.88
CA PHE A 142 0.08 -25.61 -1.74
C PHE A 142 -0.72 -25.32 -3.02
N GLU A 143 -1.08 -24.06 -3.21
CA GLU A 143 -1.76 -23.55 -4.39
C GLU A 143 -0.75 -22.85 -5.31
N ARG A 144 -0.35 -23.54 -6.40
CA ARG A 144 0.57 -23.01 -7.41
C ARG A 144 0.11 -21.64 -7.94
N PRO A 145 1.02 -20.66 -8.09
CA PRO A 145 0.71 -19.36 -8.68
C PRO A 145 0.09 -19.47 -10.08
N ASP A 146 -0.98 -18.72 -10.35
CA ASP A 146 -1.71 -18.79 -11.63
C ASP A 146 -1.29 -17.68 -12.60
N ARG A 147 -0.64 -18.06 -13.71
CA ARG A 147 -0.22 -17.16 -14.81
C ARG A 147 -1.36 -16.36 -15.44
N ARG A 148 -2.61 -16.85 -15.37
CA ARG A 148 -3.79 -16.15 -15.91
C ARG A 148 -4.22 -14.99 -15.01
N SER A 149 -3.88 -15.07 -13.72
CA SER A 149 -4.21 -14.05 -12.75
C SER A 149 -3.10 -13.00 -12.72
N ARG A 150 -3.40 -11.76 -13.13
CA ARG A 150 -2.41 -10.67 -13.16
C ARG A 150 -1.67 -10.47 -11.83
N TRP A 151 -2.37 -10.64 -10.71
CA TRP A 151 -1.80 -10.45 -9.38
C TRP A 151 -1.16 -11.72 -8.81
N ASP A 152 -1.43 -12.89 -9.39
CA ASP A 152 -0.87 -14.18 -8.93
C ASP A 152 0.15 -14.76 -9.91
N SER A 153 0.41 -14.08 -11.02
CA SER A 153 1.31 -14.57 -12.05
C SER A 153 2.73 -14.69 -11.50
N PRO A 154 3.40 -15.86 -11.60
CA PRO A 154 4.79 -16.02 -11.25
C PRO A 154 5.64 -15.25 -12.28
N LEU A 155 5.99 -14.00 -11.96
CA LEU A 155 6.74 -13.14 -12.89
C LEU A 155 8.19 -13.60 -13.05
N TYR A 156 8.74 -14.21 -12.00
CA TYR A 156 10.06 -14.81 -12.00
C TYR A 156 9.92 -16.23 -11.48
N GLU A 157 10.52 -17.18 -12.19
CA GLU A 157 10.45 -18.60 -11.87
C GLU A 157 11.85 -19.18 -11.84
N LEU A 158 12.22 -19.78 -10.71
CA LEU A 158 13.46 -20.54 -10.54
C LEU A 158 13.11 -22.02 -10.41
N VAL A 159 14.04 -22.87 -10.86
CA VAL A 159 14.01 -24.31 -10.58
C VAL A 159 15.27 -24.67 -9.78
N PRO A 160 15.31 -24.35 -8.46
CA PRO A 160 16.52 -24.45 -7.64
C PRO A 160 17.21 -25.82 -7.66
N PHE A 161 16.44 -26.91 -7.77
CA PHE A 161 17.03 -28.26 -7.79
C PHE A 161 17.90 -28.50 -9.03
N ARG A 162 17.49 -27.97 -10.20
CA ARG A 162 18.19 -28.19 -11.47
C ARG A 162 19.24 -27.12 -11.72
N ASP A 163 18.87 -25.86 -11.54
CA ASP A 163 19.65 -24.71 -12.00
C ASP A 163 20.47 -24.08 -10.85
N GLY A 164 20.25 -24.53 -9.61
CA GLY A 164 20.78 -23.88 -8.41
C GLY A 164 20.13 -22.52 -8.17
N VAL A 165 20.61 -21.84 -7.12
CA VAL A 165 20.30 -20.43 -6.87
C VAL A 165 21.61 -19.66 -6.98
N VAL A 166 21.71 -18.81 -8.01
CA VAL A 166 22.93 -18.07 -8.33
C VAL A 166 22.59 -16.60 -8.53
N GLU A 167 23.38 -15.71 -7.91
CA GLU A 167 23.19 -14.25 -7.96
C GLU A 167 23.17 -13.69 -9.38
N LEU A 168 24.03 -14.23 -10.25
CA LEU A 168 24.13 -13.83 -11.64
C LEU A 168 23.21 -14.62 -12.58
N SER A 169 22.24 -15.37 -12.05
CA SER A 169 21.27 -16.06 -12.89
C SER A 169 20.45 -15.05 -13.71
N PRO A 170 20.08 -15.37 -14.97
CA PRO A 170 19.30 -14.47 -15.81
C PRO A 170 18.00 -13.99 -15.15
N VAL A 171 17.35 -14.87 -14.38
CA VAL A 171 16.10 -14.58 -13.67
C VAL A 171 16.31 -13.54 -12.56
N ILE A 172 17.39 -13.67 -11.77
CA ILE A 172 17.72 -12.68 -10.72
C ILE A 172 18.11 -11.35 -11.36
N ALA A 173 18.90 -11.37 -12.43
CA ALA A 173 19.28 -10.15 -13.16
C ALA A 173 18.06 -9.42 -13.75
N GLU A 174 17.11 -10.16 -14.34
CA GLU A 174 15.86 -9.59 -14.85
C GLU A 174 15.00 -9.00 -13.72
N ALA A 175 14.88 -9.71 -12.59
CA ALA A 175 14.18 -9.23 -11.42
C ALA A 175 14.80 -7.95 -10.87
N VAL A 176 16.13 -7.89 -10.69
CA VAL A 176 16.85 -6.70 -10.25
C VAL A 176 16.60 -5.54 -11.21
N SER A 177 16.70 -5.78 -12.53
CA SER A 177 16.43 -4.76 -13.55
C SER A 177 15.01 -4.19 -13.42
N TYR A 178 14.00 -5.05 -13.33
CA TYR A 178 12.61 -4.64 -13.17
C TYR A 178 12.34 -3.88 -11.86
N LEU A 179 12.94 -4.33 -10.75
CA LEU A 179 12.71 -3.75 -9.43
C LEU A 179 13.40 -2.39 -9.26
N THR A 180 14.54 -2.17 -9.93
CA THR A 180 15.33 -0.93 -9.84
C THR A 180 15.06 0.06 -10.97
N LYS A 181 14.44 -0.36 -12.08
CA LYS A 181 14.11 0.51 -13.23
C LYS A 181 13.40 1.78 -12.77
N LYS A 182 13.95 2.95 -13.11
CA LYS A 182 13.30 4.24 -12.83
C LYS A 182 12.05 4.40 -13.70
N LEU A 183 11.01 5.00 -13.13
CA LEU A 183 9.76 5.25 -13.82
C LEU A 183 9.88 6.54 -14.62
N ASP A 184 10.22 6.41 -15.90
CA ASP A 184 10.05 7.53 -16.82
C ASP A 184 8.58 7.57 -17.26
N SER A 185 8.00 8.77 -17.29
CA SER A 185 6.61 9.05 -17.66
C SER A 185 6.19 8.54 -19.05
N LYS A 186 7.16 8.03 -19.84
CA LYS A 186 6.97 7.51 -21.20
C LYS A 186 6.91 5.98 -21.28
N THR A 187 7.39 5.24 -20.28
CA THR A 187 7.44 3.77 -20.30
C THR A 187 6.19 3.14 -19.67
N ARG A 188 5.32 2.57 -20.50
CA ARG A 188 4.09 1.84 -20.08
C ARG A 188 4.37 0.44 -19.49
N ASP A 189 5.60 -0.06 -19.60
CA ASP A 189 5.91 -1.46 -19.30
C ASP A 189 6.03 -1.74 -17.79
N VAL A 190 6.40 -0.72 -17.00
CA VAL A 190 6.57 -0.87 -15.55
C VAL A 190 5.26 -0.50 -14.84
N LYS A 191 4.39 -1.49 -14.64
CA LYS A 191 3.06 -1.29 -14.03
C LYS A 191 3.15 -1.12 -12.52
N VAL A 192 3.40 0.10 -12.07
CA VAL A 192 3.10 0.51 -10.68
C VAL A 192 1.61 0.32 -10.44
N LEU A 193 1.26 -0.33 -9.33
CA LEU A 193 -0.14 -0.51 -8.97
C LEU A 193 -0.75 0.85 -8.61
N GLN A 194 -1.99 1.07 -9.06
CA GLN A 194 -2.74 2.27 -8.71
C GLN A 194 -3.73 1.93 -7.59
N PRO A 195 -3.70 2.68 -6.47
CA PRO A 195 -4.65 2.49 -5.39
C PRO A 195 -6.08 2.69 -5.88
N THR A 196 -6.97 1.80 -5.49
CA THR A 196 -8.43 1.97 -5.68
C THR A 196 -9.11 2.29 -4.36
N ILE A 197 -10.34 2.81 -4.41
CA ILE A 197 -11.15 3.12 -3.21
C ILE A 197 -11.18 1.92 -2.24
N ALA A 198 -11.32 0.69 -2.75
CA ALA A 198 -11.36 -0.54 -1.95
C ALA A 198 -10.03 -0.90 -1.26
N THR A 199 -8.91 -0.31 -1.68
CA THR A 199 -7.57 -0.57 -1.12
C THR A 199 -6.98 0.65 -0.43
N GLN A 200 -7.62 1.81 -0.49
CA GLN A 200 -7.14 2.99 0.23
C GLN A 200 -7.50 2.86 1.70
N SER A 201 -6.50 2.90 2.58
CA SER A 201 -6.74 3.14 3.99
C SER A 201 -7.33 4.55 4.14
N VAL A 202 -8.30 4.70 5.06
CA VAL A 202 -8.86 6.02 5.39
C VAL A 202 -7.71 6.91 5.80
N ARG A 203 -7.49 8.02 5.07
CA ARG A 203 -6.46 9.00 5.44
C ARG A 203 -6.74 9.45 6.86
N THR A 204 -5.79 9.22 7.77
CA THR A 204 -5.86 9.77 9.12
C THR A 204 -5.71 11.28 9.00
N THR A 205 -6.82 12.01 9.11
CA THR A 205 -6.80 13.45 9.36
C THR A 205 -5.99 13.71 10.62
N GLU A 206 -5.02 14.63 10.56
CA GLU A 206 -4.28 15.07 11.74
C GLU A 206 -5.26 15.50 12.84
N ALA A 207 -4.95 15.21 14.10
CA ALA A 207 -5.87 15.38 15.24
C ALA A 207 -6.51 16.79 15.34
N ASN A 208 -5.86 17.81 14.78
CA ASN A 208 -6.33 19.21 14.78
C ASN A 208 -6.95 19.68 13.45
N SER A 209 -6.88 18.89 12.37
CA SER A 209 -7.32 19.32 11.03
C SER A 209 -8.82 19.65 10.94
N LEU A 210 -9.67 18.90 11.65
CA LEU A 210 -11.11 19.16 11.71
C LEU A 210 -11.44 20.46 12.44
N TYR A 211 -10.70 20.75 13.52
CA TYR A 211 -10.86 21.99 14.29
C TYR A 211 -10.43 23.21 13.47
N GLU A 212 -9.25 23.13 12.83
CA GLU A 212 -8.73 24.20 11.97
C GLU A 212 -9.66 24.45 10.77
N MET A 213 -10.23 23.40 10.18
CA MET A 213 -11.22 23.52 9.10
C MET A 213 -12.53 24.16 9.58
N ASP A 214 -13.07 23.77 10.74
CA ASP A 214 -14.29 24.38 11.27
C ASP A 214 -14.07 25.86 11.59
N LYS A 215 -12.93 26.21 12.21
CA LYS A 215 -12.53 27.60 12.47
C LYS A 215 -12.37 28.40 11.18
N ALA A 216 -11.64 27.88 10.20
CA ALA A 216 -11.41 28.52 8.91
C ALA A 216 -12.73 28.80 8.15
N THR A 217 -13.65 27.83 8.12
CA THR A 217 -14.96 28.01 7.47
C THR A 217 -15.86 28.97 8.24
N GLN A 218 -15.78 29.00 9.57
CA GLN A 218 -16.49 29.98 10.40
C GLN A 218 -16.02 31.41 10.13
N GLU A 219 -14.72 31.64 9.97
CA GLU A 219 -14.16 32.95 9.61
C GLU A 219 -14.72 33.47 8.28
N VAL A 220 -14.83 32.59 7.27
CA VAL A 220 -15.45 32.92 5.98
C VAL A 220 -16.93 33.29 6.14
N VAL A 221 -17.70 32.52 6.91
CA VAL A 221 -19.12 32.81 7.18
C VAL A 221 -19.28 34.16 7.89
N SER A 222 -18.47 34.44 8.91
CA SER A 222 -18.51 35.71 9.65
C SER A 222 -18.23 36.91 8.74
N ALA A 223 -17.23 36.80 7.87
CA ALA A 223 -16.89 37.88 6.94
C ALA A 223 -17.98 38.14 5.88
N ILE A 224 -18.70 37.09 5.44
CA ILE A 224 -19.86 37.27 4.54
C ILE A 224 -21.00 38.03 5.26
N VAL A 225 -21.29 37.65 6.51
CA VAL A 225 -22.35 38.30 7.30
C VAL A 225 -22.01 39.76 7.58
N GLU A 226 -20.76 40.04 7.96
CA GLU A 226 -20.28 41.41 8.20
C GLU A 226 -20.40 42.26 6.93
N ALA A 227 -19.92 41.74 5.79
CA ALA A 227 -20.03 42.44 4.51
C ALA A 227 -21.50 42.73 4.12
N GLN A 228 -22.40 41.76 4.32
CA GLN A 228 -23.83 41.95 4.05
C GLN A 228 -24.49 42.95 5.02
N SER A 229 -24.00 43.10 6.25
CA SER A 229 -24.50 44.09 7.20
C SER A 229 -24.02 45.52 6.92
N CYS A 230 -22.82 45.68 6.38
CA CYS A 230 -22.26 46.99 6.03
C CYS A 230 -22.78 47.51 4.68
N GLY A 231 -23.23 46.62 3.79
CA GLY A 231 -23.94 46.99 2.57
C GLY A 231 -25.34 47.51 2.92
N LEU A 232 -25.52 48.83 2.96
CA LEU A 232 -26.78 49.58 3.17
C LEU A 232 -27.88 49.22 2.14
N GLY A 233 -28.37 47.98 2.14
CA GLY A 233 -29.41 47.49 1.22
C GLY A 233 -28.95 47.26 -0.22
N LEU A 234 -27.66 47.39 -0.54
CA LEU A 234 -27.10 47.06 -1.84
C LEU A 234 -26.48 45.65 -1.81
N ALA A 235 -26.79 44.85 -2.83
CA ALA A 235 -26.23 43.51 -2.97
C ALA A 235 -24.70 43.58 -3.07
N VAL A 236 -23.99 43.00 -2.08
CA VAL A 236 -22.54 42.82 -2.13
C VAL A 236 -22.26 41.70 -3.13
N ASN A 237 -22.07 42.08 -4.39
CA ASN A 237 -21.91 41.11 -5.46
C ASN A 237 -20.54 40.41 -5.46
N LYS A 238 -19.52 41.02 -4.83
CA LYS A 238 -18.15 40.51 -4.75
C LYS A 238 -17.53 40.78 -3.38
N LEU A 239 -16.98 39.75 -2.74
CA LEU A 239 -16.30 39.83 -1.45
C LEU A 239 -14.88 39.28 -1.55
N SER A 240 -13.88 40.09 -1.18
CA SER A 240 -12.48 39.68 -1.09
C SER A 240 -12.08 39.45 0.37
N LEU A 241 -11.66 38.23 0.69
CA LEU A 241 -11.30 37.81 2.06
C LEU A 241 -9.79 37.90 2.36
N GLY A 242 -8.98 38.31 1.38
CA GLY A 242 -7.53 38.46 1.53
C GLY A 242 -6.78 38.34 0.19
N PRO A 243 -5.47 38.61 0.17
CA PRO A 243 -4.67 38.70 -1.06
C PRO A 243 -4.47 37.36 -1.80
N ASN A 244 -4.73 36.21 -1.14
CA ASN A 244 -4.49 34.87 -1.70
C ASN A 244 -5.72 33.95 -1.67
N LEU A 245 -6.92 34.53 -1.53
CA LEU A 245 -8.19 33.79 -1.54
C LEU A 245 -9.03 34.22 -2.76
N PRO A 246 -9.76 33.28 -3.39
CA PRO A 246 -10.68 33.65 -4.46
C PRO A 246 -11.72 34.65 -3.96
N THR A 247 -12.18 35.54 -4.85
CA THR A 247 -13.30 36.42 -4.55
C THR A 247 -14.58 35.60 -4.50
N ILE A 248 -15.40 35.80 -3.48
CA ILE A 248 -16.75 35.21 -3.41
C ILE A 248 -17.67 36.07 -4.27
N ASN A 249 -18.34 35.47 -5.25
CA ASN A 249 -19.38 36.12 -6.03
C ASN A 249 -20.74 35.72 -5.46
N LEU A 250 -21.52 36.69 -5.00
CA LEU A 250 -22.86 36.44 -4.47
C LEU A 250 -23.88 37.09 -5.40
N GLN A 251 -24.78 36.29 -5.99
CA GLN A 251 -25.87 36.82 -6.83
C GLN A 251 -27.00 37.44 -6.00
N ARG A 252 -27.10 37.07 -4.72
CA ARG A 252 -28.11 37.53 -3.77
C ARG A 252 -27.57 37.56 -2.35
N SER A 253 -28.27 38.24 -1.45
CA SER A 253 -28.04 38.08 -0.02
C SER A 253 -28.35 36.64 0.43
N VAL A 254 -27.43 36.04 1.17
CA VAL A 254 -27.54 34.67 1.69
C VAL A 254 -27.65 34.74 3.21
N GLY A 255 -28.78 34.26 3.74
CA GLY A 255 -29.03 34.33 5.18
C GLY A 255 -28.12 33.41 5.99
N LEU A 256 -27.91 33.77 7.26
CA LEU A 256 -27.11 32.96 8.20
C LEU A 256 -27.56 31.48 8.29
N PRO A 257 -28.86 31.14 8.27
CA PRO A 257 -29.28 29.73 8.29
C PRO A 257 -28.80 28.94 7.06
N GLU A 258 -28.82 29.57 5.88
CA GLU A 258 -28.37 28.96 4.63
C GLU A 258 -26.85 28.79 4.62
N LEU A 259 -26.09 29.81 5.04
CA LEU A 259 -24.63 29.73 5.19
C LEU A 259 -24.22 28.61 6.18
N ARG A 260 -24.93 28.45 7.30
CA ARG A 260 -24.70 27.36 8.24
C ARG A 260 -25.00 25.98 7.62
N SER A 261 -26.06 25.88 6.82
CA SER A 261 -26.40 24.64 6.11
C SER A 261 -25.31 24.27 5.09
N LEU A 262 -24.90 25.23 4.26
CA LEU A 262 -23.82 25.07 3.28
C LEU A 262 -22.50 24.68 3.94
N ARG A 263 -22.14 25.31 5.06
CA ARG A 263 -20.95 24.93 5.85
C ARG A 263 -21.03 23.48 6.34
N ARG A 264 -22.16 23.07 6.92
CA ARG A 264 -22.34 21.69 7.40
C ARG A 264 -22.22 20.66 6.27
N THR A 265 -22.79 20.97 5.10
CA THR A 265 -22.67 20.11 3.91
C THR A 265 -21.22 20.05 3.44
N PHE A 266 -20.52 21.18 3.37
CA PHE A 266 -19.10 21.22 3.03
C PHE A 266 -18.24 20.38 3.98
N ILE A 267 -18.39 20.54 5.29
CA ILE A 267 -17.63 19.78 6.30
C ILE A 267 -17.89 18.27 6.16
N LYS A 268 -19.16 17.88 5.95
CA LYS A 268 -19.53 16.48 5.73
C LYS A 268 -18.87 15.93 4.46
N LEU A 269 -18.90 16.70 3.38
CA LEU A 269 -18.29 16.32 2.12
C LEU A 269 -16.76 16.23 2.24
N ALA A 270 -16.11 17.23 2.83
CA ALA A 270 -14.66 17.26 3.08
C ALA A 270 -14.20 16.06 3.93
N GLY A 271 -15.00 15.64 4.92
CA GLY A 271 -14.74 14.44 5.72
C GLY A 271 -14.93 13.12 4.95
N GLN A 272 -15.78 13.10 3.92
CA GLN A 272 -16.04 11.92 3.08
C GLN A 272 -15.10 11.81 1.87
N TYR A 273 -14.52 12.91 1.40
CA TYR A 273 -13.61 12.96 0.24
C TYR A 273 -12.26 12.26 0.46
N SER A 274 -11.97 11.78 1.67
CA SER A 274 -10.76 11.03 2.05
C SER A 274 -10.48 9.75 1.23
N LEU A 275 -11.43 9.28 0.42
CA LEU A 275 -11.31 8.02 -0.34
C LEU A 275 -11.17 8.16 -1.87
N SER A 276 -11.47 9.33 -2.47
CA SER A 276 -11.31 9.53 -3.93
C SER A 276 -11.32 10.99 -4.42
N GLY A 277 -11.45 11.98 -3.51
CA GLY A 277 -11.43 13.39 -3.87
C GLY A 277 -10.04 14.02 -3.83
N PRO A 278 -9.95 15.33 -4.16
CA PRO A 278 -8.79 16.16 -3.85
C PRO A 278 -8.39 15.97 -2.37
N PRO A 279 -7.10 16.08 -2.02
CA PRO A 279 -6.67 15.91 -0.64
C PRO A 279 -7.44 16.83 0.30
N PRO A 280 -7.71 16.40 1.55
CA PRO A 280 -8.25 17.30 2.56
C PRO A 280 -7.34 18.53 2.70
N PRO A 281 -7.88 19.69 3.09
CA PRO A 281 -7.08 20.89 3.27
C PRO A 281 -5.95 20.63 4.28
N THR A 282 -4.74 21.03 3.91
CA THR A 282 -3.51 20.82 4.69
C THR A 282 -3.29 21.89 5.75
N ASP A 283 -3.99 23.02 5.63
CA ASP A 283 -3.87 24.20 6.48
C ASP A 283 -5.16 25.04 6.45
N ALA A 284 -5.24 26.07 7.29
CA ALA A 284 -6.41 26.93 7.37
C ALA A 284 -6.68 27.70 6.05
N ASP A 285 -5.64 28.08 5.31
CA ASP A 285 -5.78 28.85 4.07
C ASP A 285 -6.34 27.99 2.92
N SER A 286 -5.88 26.75 2.79
CA SER A 286 -6.42 25.76 1.86
C SER A 286 -7.87 25.41 2.20
N ALA A 287 -8.22 25.31 3.50
CA ALA A 287 -9.61 25.13 3.92
C ALA A 287 -10.50 26.31 3.51
N LYS A 288 -10.01 27.56 3.71
CA LYS A 288 -10.70 28.78 3.24
C LYS A 288 -10.91 28.77 1.74
N ARG A 289 -9.87 28.48 0.94
CA ARG A 289 -9.96 28.41 -0.53
C ARG A 289 -10.99 27.39 -0.99
N MET A 290 -10.91 26.16 -0.47
CA MET A 290 -11.84 25.09 -0.85
C MET A 290 -13.29 25.43 -0.49
N PHE A 291 -13.51 26.07 0.66
CA PHE A 291 -14.85 26.48 1.06
C PHE A 291 -15.38 27.66 0.21
N VAL A 292 -14.53 28.64 -0.11
CA VAL A 292 -14.87 29.74 -1.02
C VAL A 292 -15.25 29.21 -2.41
N ASP A 293 -14.47 28.27 -2.95
CA ASP A 293 -14.77 27.63 -4.24
C ASP A 293 -16.10 26.86 -4.20
N TYR A 294 -16.36 26.17 -3.08
CA TYR A 294 -17.65 25.50 -2.86
C TYR A 294 -18.81 26.50 -2.84
N LEU A 295 -18.68 27.61 -2.11
CA LEU A 295 -19.70 28.67 -2.09
C LEU A 295 -19.91 29.25 -3.50
N ASN A 296 -18.84 29.55 -4.24
CA ASN A 296 -18.97 30.04 -5.61
C ASN A 296 -19.70 29.06 -6.55
N ARG A 297 -19.64 27.74 -6.30
CA ARG A 297 -20.42 26.75 -7.06
C ARG A 297 -21.88 26.70 -6.66
N GLU A 298 -22.17 26.73 -5.36
CA GLU A 298 -23.53 26.55 -4.84
C GLU A 298 -24.38 27.83 -4.92
N ILE A 299 -23.75 28.99 -4.78
CA ILE A 299 -24.43 30.29 -4.68
C ILE A 299 -23.83 31.38 -5.58
N GLY A 300 -22.75 31.08 -6.30
CA GLY A 300 -22.04 32.04 -7.17
C GLY A 300 -22.32 31.91 -8.68
N ALA A 301 -23.23 31.01 -9.08
CA ALA A 301 -23.74 30.93 -10.45
C ALA A 301 -25.00 31.80 -10.62
#